data_AF-A0A136L0U9-F1
#
_entry.id   AF-A0A136L0U9-F1
#
_cell.length_a   1.000
_cell.length_b   1.000
_cell.length_c   1.000
_cell.angle_alpha   90.00
_cell.angle_beta   90.00
_cell.angle_gamma   90.00
#
_symmetry.space_group_name_H-M   'P 1'
#
loop_
_entity.id
_entity.type
_entity.pdbx_description
1 polymer ?
#
loop_
_entity_poly.entity_id
_entity_poly.type
_entity_poly.pdbx_seq_one_letter_code
_entity_poly.pdbx_strand_id
1 'polypeptide(L)'
;MLSEFKKFALRGNMVDLAVGVILGAAFGKIVSSLVDDVIMPPLGLVLGKVDFNNLFVDLSGRGFKTLAEAKAAAAPTLNYGAFITVTLNFLIVAFAVFLMVKAFNRLTEARAKDEPAAAPTTHACPFCLSEIPIAAKKCPHCTSELQPAS
;
A
#
# COMPACT_ATOMS: atom_id res chain seq x y z
N MET A 1 -17.52 -19.48 -21.85
CA MET A 1 -16.06 -19.34 -21.56
C MET A 1 -15.52 -17.94 -21.88
N LEU A 2 -15.07 -17.59 -23.09
CA LEU A 2 -14.45 -16.28 -23.38
C LEU A 2 -15.38 -15.07 -23.18
N SER A 3 -16.66 -15.20 -23.56
CA SER A 3 -17.69 -14.16 -23.38
C SER A 3 -18.09 -13.97 -21.91
N GLU A 4 -18.14 -15.05 -21.13
CA GLU A 4 -18.42 -15.03 -19.69
C GLU A 4 -17.23 -14.52 -18.88
N PHE A 5 -16.01 -14.89 -19.28
CA PHE A 5 -14.77 -14.38 -18.70
C PHE A 5 -14.63 -12.88 -18.94
N LYS A 6 -14.98 -12.38 -20.15
CA LYS A 6 -15.03 -10.95 -20.43
C LYS A 6 -16.06 -10.23 -19.55
N LYS A 7 -17.26 -10.80 -19.36
CA LYS A 7 -18.28 -10.22 -18.44
C LYS A 7 -17.83 -10.23 -16.97
N PHE A 8 -17.09 -11.25 -16.55
CA PHE A 8 -16.52 -11.34 -15.21
C PHE A 8 -15.36 -10.36 -14.99
N ALA A 9 -14.43 -10.29 -15.95
CA ALA A 9 -13.28 -9.38 -15.93
C ALA A 9 -13.71 -7.91 -16.02
N LEU A 10 -14.83 -7.59 -16.67
CA LEU A 10 -15.35 -6.22 -16.77
C LEU A 10 -16.13 -5.75 -15.54
N ARG A 11 -16.24 -6.55 -14.46
CA ARG A 11 -16.65 -5.99 -13.16
C ARG A 11 -15.51 -5.08 -12.68
N GLY A 12 -15.67 -3.77 -12.84
CA GLY A 12 -14.63 -2.76 -12.60
C GLY A 12 -13.81 -2.97 -11.31
N ASN A 13 -14.48 -3.37 -10.21
CA ASN A 13 -13.80 -3.66 -8.94
C ASN A 13 -12.68 -4.74 -9.05
N MET A 14 -12.80 -5.71 -9.96
CA MET A 14 -11.79 -6.76 -10.12
C MET A 14 -10.58 -6.30 -10.94
N VAL A 15 -10.78 -5.44 -11.95
CA VAL A 15 -9.69 -4.88 -12.76
C VAL A 15 -8.83 -3.95 -11.90
N ASP A 16 -9.47 -3.06 -11.13
CA ASP A 16 -8.76 -2.12 -10.26
C ASP A 16 -7.98 -2.85 -9.16
N LEU A 17 -8.58 -3.90 -8.58
CA LEU A 17 -7.89 -4.78 -7.62
C LEU A 17 -6.70 -5.49 -8.27
N ALA A 18 -6.86 -6.05 -9.47
CA ALA A 18 -5.79 -6.76 -10.17
C ALA A 18 -4.62 -5.83 -10.50
N VAL A 19 -4.91 -4.63 -10.99
CA VAL A 19 -3.89 -3.59 -11.26
C VAL A 19 -3.18 -3.19 -9.97
N GLY A 20 -3.92 -2.98 -8.88
CA GLY A 20 -3.36 -2.65 -7.57
C GLY A 20 -2.40 -3.72 -7.03
N VAL A 21 -2.75 -5.00 -7.16
CA VAL A 21 -1.89 -6.12 -6.71
C VAL A 21 -0.62 -6.23 -7.55
N ILE A 22 -0.73 -6.12 -8.88
CA ILE A 22 0.42 -6.22 -9.79
C ILE A 22 1.39 -5.06 -9.55
N LEU A 23 0.87 -3.83 -9.46
CA LEU A 23 1.69 -2.65 -9.17
C LEU A 23 2.31 -2.72 -7.78
N GLY A 24 1.56 -3.19 -6.76
CA GLY A 24 2.08 -3.40 -5.42
C GLY A 24 3.24 -4.40 -5.36
N ALA A 25 3.12 -5.53 -6.06
CA ALA A 25 4.17 -6.54 -6.14
C ALA A 25 5.42 -6.03 -6.89
N ALA A 26 5.22 -5.27 -7.97
CA ALA A 26 6.33 -4.67 -8.73
C ALA A 26 7.06 -3.61 -7.91
N PHE A 27 6.32 -2.72 -7.24
CA PHE A 27 6.90 -1.68 -6.39
C PHE A 27 7.68 -2.26 -5.21
N GLY A 28 7.14 -3.32 -4.57
CA GLY A 28 7.87 -4.04 -3.51
C GLY A 28 9.25 -4.52 -3.97
N LYS A 29 9.36 -5.08 -5.20
CA LYS A 29 10.67 -5.49 -5.75
C LYS A 29 11.62 -4.33 -5.99
N ILE A 30 11.13 -3.18 -6.45
CA ILE A 30 11.94 -1.98 -6.67
C ILE A 30 12.53 -1.51 -5.33
N VAL A 31 11.70 -1.46 -4.28
CA VAL A 31 12.17 -1.07 -2.95
C VAL A 31 13.15 -2.12 -2.41
N SER A 32 12.87 -3.41 -2.55
CA SER A 32 13.80 -4.47 -2.14
C SER A 32 15.18 -4.32 -2.79
N SER A 33 15.24 -4.11 -4.11
CA SER A 33 16.50 -3.90 -4.83
C SER A 33 17.23 -2.63 -4.37
N LEU A 34 16.51 -1.56 -4.07
CA LEU A 34 17.11 -0.36 -3.49
C LEU A 34 17.78 -0.66 -2.13
N VAL A 35 17.15 -1.48 -1.30
CA VAL A 35 17.71 -1.86 0.00
C VAL A 35 18.89 -2.80 -0.16
N ASP A 36 18.71 -3.89 -0.90
CA ASP A 36 19.66 -4.99 -1.02
C ASP A 36 20.88 -4.61 -1.88
N ASP A 37 20.67 -3.87 -2.96
CA ASP A 37 21.72 -3.58 -3.95
C ASP A 37 22.36 -2.20 -3.76
N VAL A 38 21.67 -1.24 -3.12
CA VAL A 38 22.17 0.15 -2.99
C VAL A 38 22.48 0.53 -1.54
N ILE A 39 21.61 0.18 -0.58
CA ILE A 39 21.77 0.58 0.83
C ILE A 39 22.67 -0.39 1.61
N MET A 40 22.49 -1.70 1.40
CA MET A 40 23.23 -2.74 2.12
C MET A 40 24.74 -2.76 1.83
N PRO A 41 25.25 -2.59 0.59
CA PRO A 41 26.70 -2.66 0.35
C PRO A 41 27.50 -1.56 1.09
N PRO A 42 27.08 -0.28 1.10
CA PRO A 42 27.71 0.75 1.93
C PRO A 42 27.62 0.45 3.43
N LEU A 43 26.47 -0.05 3.91
CA LEU A 43 26.33 -0.44 5.33
C LEU A 43 27.27 -1.60 5.69
N GLY A 44 27.42 -2.60 4.82
CA GLY A 44 28.33 -3.72 4.98
C GLY A 44 29.80 -3.30 5.00
N LEU A 45 30.16 -2.28 4.23
CA LEU A 45 31.50 -1.68 4.26
C LEU A 45 31.77 -0.96 5.59
N VAL A 46 30.83 -0.15 6.08
CA VAL A 46 30.98 0.62 7.33
C VAL A 46 31.00 -0.27 8.56
N LEU A 47 30.20 -1.34 8.57
CA LEU A 47 30.09 -2.29 9.69
C LEU A 47 31.17 -3.40 9.67
N GLY A 48 32.16 -3.30 8.75
CA GLY A 48 33.39 -4.10 8.81
C GLY A 48 33.62 -5.10 7.67
N LYS A 49 33.23 -4.80 6.42
CA LYS A 49 33.26 -5.73 5.26
C LYS A 49 32.44 -7.01 5.49
N VAL A 50 31.36 -6.85 6.25
CA VAL A 50 30.51 -7.97 6.63
C VAL A 50 29.40 -8.06 5.60
N ASP A 51 29.43 -9.13 4.81
CA ASP A 51 28.37 -9.41 3.84
C ASP A 51 27.18 -10.02 4.58
N PHE A 52 26.19 -9.18 4.93
CA PHE A 52 25.03 -9.56 5.76
C PHE A 52 24.31 -10.82 5.27
N ASN A 53 24.30 -11.06 3.96
CA ASN A 53 23.72 -12.28 3.39
C ASN A 53 24.48 -13.55 3.74
N ASN A 54 25.75 -13.46 4.15
CA ASN A 54 26.61 -14.58 4.55
C ASN A 54 26.75 -14.72 6.08
N LEU A 55 25.94 -14.00 6.88
CA LEU A 55 25.91 -14.17 8.33
C LEU A 55 24.97 -15.32 8.68
N PHE A 56 25.58 -16.46 8.96
CA PHE A 56 24.88 -17.65 9.44
C PHE A 56 25.64 -18.33 10.56
N VAL A 57 24.90 -18.98 11.46
CA VAL A 57 25.45 -19.91 12.45
C VAL A 57 25.11 -21.32 11.99
N ASP A 58 26.14 -22.14 11.75
CA ASP A 58 25.98 -23.56 11.49
C ASP A 58 25.70 -24.30 12.81
N LEU A 59 24.55 -24.96 12.91
CA LEU A 59 24.16 -25.77 14.06
C LEU A 59 24.62 -27.23 13.92
N SER A 60 25.16 -27.61 12.76
CA SER A 60 25.64 -28.98 12.49
C SER A 60 27.08 -29.25 12.94
N GLY A 61 27.81 -28.22 13.38
CA GLY A 61 29.19 -28.34 13.84
C GLY A 61 30.20 -28.73 12.76
N ARG A 62 29.80 -28.70 11.48
CA ARG A 62 30.65 -29.11 10.34
C ARG A 62 31.50 -27.96 9.81
N GLY A 63 31.21 -26.72 10.20
CA GLY A 63 32.07 -25.56 9.97
C GLY A 63 32.18 -25.22 8.49
N PHE A 64 31.08 -24.72 7.91
CA PHE A 64 31.07 -24.26 6.51
C PHE A 64 31.57 -22.82 6.39
N LYS A 65 32.32 -22.52 5.34
CA LYS A 65 32.89 -21.18 5.10
C LYS A 65 31.88 -20.23 4.44
N THR A 66 30.88 -20.76 3.76
CA THR A 66 29.86 -19.96 3.06
C THR A 66 28.45 -20.52 3.25
N LEU A 67 27.46 -19.64 3.18
CA LEU A 67 26.05 -20.01 3.35
C LEU A 67 25.59 -20.92 2.20
N ALA A 68 26.16 -20.73 1.01
CA ALA A 68 25.93 -21.58 -0.16
C ALA A 68 26.36 -23.03 0.07
N GLU A 69 27.55 -23.26 0.66
CA GLU A 69 28.04 -24.60 0.99
C GLU A 69 27.20 -25.27 2.08
N ALA A 70 26.82 -24.52 3.10
CA ALA A 70 26.00 -25.03 4.19
C ALA A 70 24.58 -25.43 3.71
N LYS A 71 23.99 -24.63 2.81
CA LYS A 71 22.72 -24.97 2.14
C LYS A 71 22.85 -26.17 1.21
N ALA A 72 23.94 -26.28 0.45
CA ALA A 72 24.19 -27.41 -0.42
C ALA A 72 24.38 -28.72 0.37
N ALA A 73 24.99 -28.65 1.56
CA ALA A 73 25.17 -29.78 2.47
C ALA A 73 23.93 -30.11 3.34
N ALA A 74 22.79 -29.47 3.05
CA ALA A 74 21.54 -29.54 3.82
C ALA A 74 21.76 -29.36 5.34
N ALA A 75 22.75 -28.55 5.73
CA ALA A 75 23.06 -28.31 7.12
C ALA A 75 22.00 -27.39 7.74
N PRO A 76 21.49 -27.69 8.94
CA PRO A 76 20.66 -26.76 9.70
C PRO A 76 21.48 -25.50 10.02
N THR A 77 21.16 -24.39 9.34
CA THR A 77 21.81 -23.10 9.48
C THR A 77 20.83 -22.05 9.99
N LEU A 78 21.27 -21.27 10.98
CA LEU A 78 20.54 -20.10 11.46
C LEU A 78 21.07 -18.87 10.72
N ASN A 79 20.34 -18.46 9.68
CA ASN A 79 20.72 -17.36 8.78
C ASN A 79 20.20 -16.01 9.30
N TYR A 80 20.74 -15.55 10.43
CA TYR A 80 20.28 -14.31 11.08
C TYR A 80 20.55 -13.06 10.21
N GLY A 81 21.57 -13.10 9.37
CA GLY A 81 21.85 -12.04 8.40
C GLY A 81 20.69 -11.80 7.44
N ALA A 82 20.16 -12.86 6.84
CA ALA A 82 18.99 -12.79 5.95
C ALA A 82 17.74 -12.28 6.68
N PHE A 83 17.56 -12.63 7.96
CA PHE A 83 16.45 -12.13 8.77
C PHE A 83 16.53 -10.62 9.00
N ILE A 84 17.73 -10.10 9.29
CA ILE A 84 17.96 -8.65 9.44
C ILE A 84 17.65 -7.93 8.11
N THR A 85 18.11 -8.47 6.98
CA THR A 85 17.82 -7.93 5.65
C THR A 85 16.31 -7.80 5.40
N VAL A 86 15.56 -8.90 5.60
CA VAL A 86 14.11 -8.91 5.39
C VAL A 86 13.41 -7.95 6.34
N THR A 87 13.85 -7.86 7.60
CA THR A 87 13.28 -6.94 8.58
C THR A 87 13.51 -5.48 8.19
N LEU A 88 14.74 -5.13 7.77
CA LEU A 88 15.07 -3.79 7.29
C LEU A 88 14.30 -3.42 6.02
N ASN A 89 14.20 -4.36 5.08
CA ASN A 89 13.42 -4.18 3.86
C ASN A 89 11.95 -3.89 4.20
N PHE A 90 11.33 -4.69 5.08
CA PHE A 90 9.96 -4.46 5.53
C PHE A 90 9.79 -3.06 6.17
N LEU A 91 10.71 -2.65 7.04
CA LEU A 91 10.71 -1.31 7.66
C LEU A 91 10.79 -0.20 6.61
N ILE A 92 11.66 -0.34 5.60
CA ILE A 92 11.85 0.65 4.53
C ILE A 92 10.62 0.71 3.61
N VAL A 93 10.05 -0.43 3.22
CA VAL A 93 8.82 -0.50 2.43
C VAL A 93 7.66 0.15 3.19
N ALA A 94 7.48 -0.20 4.48
CA ALA A 94 6.45 0.39 5.32
C ALA A 94 6.62 1.92 5.44
N PHE A 95 7.86 2.38 5.62
CA PHE A 95 8.17 3.81 5.66
C PHE A 95 7.91 4.51 4.33
N ALA A 96 8.27 3.90 3.20
CA ALA A 96 8.02 4.44 1.87
C ALA A 96 6.51 4.57 1.58
N VAL A 97 5.72 3.53 1.92
CA VAL A 97 4.26 3.55 1.80
C VAL A 97 3.66 4.62 2.71
N PHE A 98 4.14 4.75 3.95
CA PHE A 98 3.72 5.81 4.87
C PHE A 98 3.99 7.21 4.30
N LEU A 99 5.17 7.45 3.73
CA LEU A 99 5.50 8.73 3.08
C LEU A 99 4.60 9.00 1.88
N MET A 100 4.30 7.99 1.06
CA MET A 100 3.40 8.13 -0.08
C MET A 100 1.97 8.48 0.36
N VAL A 101 1.42 7.77 1.35
CA VAL A 101 0.09 8.06 1.92
C VAL A 101 0.08 9.47 2.53
N LYS A 102 1.12 9.85 3.27
CA LYS A 102 1.24 11.19 3.83
C LYS A 102 1.29 12.27 2.75
N ALA A 103 2.01 12.04 1.65
CA ALA A 103 2.07 12.95 0.51
C ALA A 103 0.70 13.07 -0.18
N PHE A 104 -0.01 11.96 -0.36
CA PHE A 104 -1.34 11.95 -0.97
C PHE A 104 -2.35 12.66 -0.07
N ASN A 105 -2.38 12.35 1.23
CA ASN A 105 -3.23 13.03 2.20
C ASN A 105 -2.96 14.54 2.22
N ARG A 106 -1.68 14.95 2.23
CA ARG A 106 -1.30 16.37 2.17
C ARG A 106 -1.76 17.04 0.86
N LEU A 107 -1.72 16.35 -0.27
CA LEU A 107 -2.18 16.88 -1.56
C LEU A 107 -3.71 16.98 -1.60
N THR A 108 -4.42 15.99 -1.05
CA THR A 108 -5.88 16.00 -0.92
C THR A 108 -6.33 17.10 0.03
N GLU A 109 -5.66 17.30 1.16
CA GLU A 109 -5.90 18.41 2.09
C GLU A 109 -5.58 19.78 1.46
N ALA A 110 -4.55 19.86 0.62
CA ALA A 110 -4.24 21.07 -0.12
C ALA A 110 -5.32 21.38 -1.17
N ARG A 111 -5.80 20.38 -1.92
CA ARG A 111 -6.92 20.55 -2.87
C ARG A 111 -8.24 20.87 -2.17
N ALA A 112 -8.50 20.29 -1.00
CA ALA A 112 -9.68 20.57 -0.19
C ALA A 112 -9.70 22.00 0.39
N LYS A 113 -8.57 22.71 0.39
CA LYS A 113 -8.49 24.14 0.74
C LYS A 113 -8.74 25.07 -0.44
N ASP A 114 -8.52 24.61 -1.66
CA ASP A 114 -8.70 25.40 -2.90
C ASP A 114 -10.07 25.16 -3.56
N GLU A 115 -10.72 24.03 -3.29
CA GLU A 115 -12.14 23.84 -3.58
C GLU A 115 -12.97 24.47 -2.44
N PRO A 116 -13.80 25.50 -2.68
CA PRO A 116 -14.83 25.84 -1.72
C PRO A 116 -15.64 24.55 -1.55
N ALA A 117 -15.65 23.99 -0.34
CA ALA A 117 -16.38 22.79 0.02
C ALA A 117 -17.71 22.82 -0.74
N ALA A 118 -17.91 21.87 -1.66
CA ALA A 118 -19.07 21.85 -2.54
C ALA A 118 -20.29 22.18 -1.66
N ALA A 119 -20.85 23.39 -1.85
CA ALA A 119 -21.91 23.88 -0.99
C ALA A 119 -22.96 22.76 -0.94
N PRO A 120 -23.42 22.36 0.26
CA PRO A 120 -24.26 21.19 0.41
C PRO A 120 -25.34 21.24 -0.65
N THR A 121 -25.38 20.29 -1.59
CA THR A 121 -26.34 20.35 -2.69
C THR A 121 -27.73 19.89 -2.22
N THR A 122 -27.79 19.34 -1.01
CA THR A 122 -28.98 18.79 -0.38
C THR A 122 -29.20 19.38 1.02
N HIS A 123 -30.47 19.49 1.43
CA HIS A 123 -30.89 19.77 2.79
C HIS A 123 -31.93 18.73 3.22
N ALA A 124 -32.12 18.58 4.53
CA ALA A 124 -33.16 17.71 5.06
C ALA A 124 -34.53 18.39 4.96
N CYS A 125 -35.53 17.68 4.42
CA CYS A 125 -36.91 18.16 4.41
C CYS A 125 -37.44 18.34 5.85
N PRO A 126 -38.02 19.50 6.22
CA PRO A 126 -38.53 19.75 7.58
C PRO A 126 -39.66 18.81 8.02
N PHE A 127 -40.38 18.21 7.07
CA PHE A 127 -41.58 17.42 7.34
C PHE A 127 -41.31 15.91 7.38
N CYS A 128 -40.49 15.40 6.46
CA CYS A 128 -40.25 13.96 6.31
C CYS A 128 -38.79 13.54 6.47
N LEU A 129 -37.88 14.47 6.78
CA LEU A 129 -36.46 14.23 7.05
C LEU A 129 -35.66 13.56 5.92
N SER A 130 -36.25 13.39 4.73
CA SER A 130 -35.54 12.90 3.55
C SER A 130 -34.61 13.97 2.98
N GLU A 131 -33.45 13.57 2.46
CA GLU A 131 -32.53 14.45 1.76
C GLU A 131 -33.10 14.91 0.41
N ILE A 132 -33.11 16.22 0.19
CA ILE A 132 -33.68 16.86 -1.00
C ILE A 132 -32.75 17.96 -1.53
N PRO A 133 -32.73 18.23 -2.84
CA PRO A 133 -31.93 19.32 -3.40
C PRO A 133 -32.29 20.68 -2.79
N ILE A 134 -31.31 21.56 -2.55
CA ILE A 134 -31.57 22.92 -2.01
C ILE A 134 -32.56 23.72 -2.85
N ALA A 135 -32.52 23.57 -4.18
CA ALA A 135 -33.43 24.26 -5.09
C ALA A 135 -34.85 23.65 -5.17
N ALA A 136 -35.15 22.58 -4.42
CA ALA A 136 -36.44 21.91 -4.49
C ALA A 136 -37.55 22.76 -3.85
N LYS A 137 -38.53 23.18 -4.65
CA LYS A 137 -39.73 23.89 -4.17
C LYS A 137 -40.80 22.96 -3.58
N LYS A 138 -40.70 21.66 -3.86
CA LYS A 138 -41.66 20.64 -3.41
C LYS A 138 -40.93 19.34 -3.10
N CYS A 139 -41.27 18.73 -1.97
CA CYS A 139 -40.63 17.48 -1.56
C CYS A 139 -41.15 16.29 -2.40
N PRO A 140 -40.27 15.46 -3.01
CA PRO A 140 -40.70 14.29 -3.78
C PRO A 140 -41.28 13.16 -2.91
N HIS A 141 -40.92 13.11 -1.63
CA HIS A 141 -41.30 12.02 -0.73
C HIS A 141 -42.63 12.26 0.01
N CYS A 142 -42.88 13.50 0.45
CA CYS A 142 -44.07 13.85 1.22
C CYS A 142 -44.94 14.94 0.57
N THR A 143 -44.59 15.38 -0.65
CA THR A 143 -45.34 16.35 -1.46
C THR A 143 -45.61 17.72 -0.82
N SER A 144 -44.98 18.01 0.32
CA SER A 144 -45.03 19.31 0.99
C SER A 144 -44.34 20.41 0.19
N GLU A 145 -44.86 21.62 0.30
CA GLU A 145 -44.26 22.83 -0.27
C GLU A 145 -43.15 23.33 0.66
N LEU A 146 -41.99 23.59 0.08
CA LEU A 146 -40.79 23.99 0.81
C LEU A 146 -40.52 25.46 0.54
N GLN A 147 -40.31 26.23 1.61
CA GLN A 147 -39.78 27.58 1.47
C GLN A 147 -38.31 27.49 1.02
N PRO A 148 -37.88 28.27 0.02
CA PRO A 148 -36.49 28.26 -0.40
C PRO A 148 -35.61 28.67 0.79
N ALA A 149 -34.73 27.77 1.21
CA ALA A 149 -33.74 28.07 2.24
C ALA A 149 -32.81 29.16 1.70
N SER A 150 -32.75 30.29 2.40
CA SER A 150 -31.86 31.44 2.14
C SER A 150 -30.40 31.08 2.39
#